data_AF-A0A0W0WS99-F1
#
_entry.id   AF-A0A0W0WS99-F1
#
_cell.length_a   1.000
_cell.length_b   1.000
_cell.length_c   1.000
_cell.angle_alpha   90.00
_cell.angle_beta   90.00
_cell.angle_gamma   90.00
#
_symmetry.space_group_name_H-M   'P 1'
#
loop_
_entity.id
_entity.type
_entity.pdbx_description
1 polymer ?
#
loop_
_entity_poly.entity_id
_entity_poly.type
_entity_poly.pdbx_seq_one_letter_code
_entity_poly.pdbx_strand_id
1 'polypeptide(L)' 'MSQNHVIELPSASKKRPIVCDYAGGRFRLTDEGLTFIGIDKDGSPLPPRWICSPLYVVAKTRDAQSGE' A
#
# COMPACT_ATOMS: atom_id res chain seq x y z
N MET A 1 -37.10 -24.04 0.33
CA MET A 1 -36.45 -22.72 0.35
C MET A 1 -35.10 -22.89 1.04
N SER A 2 -33.99 -23.02 0.30
CA SER A 2 -32.65 -23.24 0.87
C SER A 2 -32.12 -21.93 1.46
N GLN A 3 -31.82 -21.90 2.75
CA GLN A 3 -31.14 -20.77 3.40
C GLN A 3 -29.65 -20.81 3.04
N ASN A 4 -29.24 -19.97 2.10
CA ASN A 4 -27.84 -19.73 1.80
C ASN A 4 -27.20 -19.04 3.01
N HIS A 5 -26.27 -19.75 3.67
CA HIS A 5 -25.45 -19.17 4.73
C HIS A 5 -24.25 -18.46 4.08
N VAL A 6 -24.25 -17.14 4.15
CA VAL A 6 -23.08 -16.32 3.78
C VAL A 6 -22.08 -16.43 4.92
N ILE A 7 -20.94 -17.07 4.67
CA ILE A 7 -19.84 -17.15 5.64
C ILE A 7 -18.91 -15.97 5.35
N GLU A 8 -18.90 -14.97 6.24
CA GLU A 8 -17.89 -13.92 6.20
C GLU A 8 -16.53 -14.51 6.63
N LEU A 9 -15.58 -14.56 5.68
CA LEU A 9 -14.21 -15.01 5.95
C LEU A 9 -13.48 -13.95 6.78
N PRO A 10 -12.86 -14.29 7.93
CA PRO A 10 -12.22 -13.32 8.83
C PRO A 10 -10.90 -12.74 8.30
N SER A 11 -10.58 -12.90 7.01
CA SER A 11 -9.29 -12.54 6.43
C SER A 11 -9.23 -11.12 5.85
N ALA A 12 -10.10 -10.20 6.28
CA ALA A 12 -9.81 -8.78 6.13
C ALA A 12 -8.82 -8.40 7.23
N SER A 13 -7.54 -8.79 7.06
CA SER A 13 -6.44 -8.24 7.85
C SER A 13 -6.64 -6.72 7.88
N LYS A 14 -6.86 -6.13 9.06
CA LYS A 14 -6.81 -4.68 9.23
C LYS A 14 -5.39 -4.26 8.85
N LYS A 15 -5.20 -3.96 7.56
CA LYS A 15 -3.88 -3.67 6.98
C LYS A 15 -3.38 -2.41 7.66
N ARG A 16 -2.47 -2.60 8.61
CA ARG A 16 -1.79 -1.48 9.24
C ARG A 16 -1.04 -0.74 8.14
N PRO A 17 -1.06 0.60 8.13
CA PRO A 17 -0.31 1.36 7.15
C PRO A 17 1.16 0.94 7.21
N ILE A 18 1.74 0.65 6.04
CA ILE A 18 3.17 0.36 5.93
C ILE A 18 3.88 1.71 5.91
N VAL A 19 4.87 1.87 6.77
CA VAL A 19 5.62 3.11 6.94
C VAL A 19 7.10 2.85 6.68
N CYS A 20 7.74 3.73 5.92
CA CYS A 20 9.16 3.66 5.62
C CYS A 20 9.77 5.06 5.67
N ASP A 21 10.79 5.25 6.51
CA ASP A 21 11.52 6.51 6.63
C ASP A 21 12.68 6.51 5.60
N TYR A 22 12.65 7.47 4.68
CA TYR A 22 13.64 7.59 3.59
C TYR A 22 13.72 9.03 3.06
N ALA A 23 14.89 9.43 2.57
CA ALA A 23 15.15 10.73 1.95
C ALA A 23 14.70 11.95 2.78
N GLY A 24 14.87 11.89 4.12
CA GLY A 24 14.50 13.00 5.01
C GLY A 24 12.99 13.14 5.25
N GLY A 25 12.21 12.10 4.98
CA GLY A 25 10.79 12.06 5.31
C GLY A 25 10.27 10.64 5.45
N ARG A 26 8.96 10.50 5.36
CA ARG A 26 8.24 9.27 5.65
C ARG A 26 7.25 8.93 4.54
N PHE A 27 7.41 7.76 3.97
CA PHE A 27 6.42 7.15 3.09
C PHE A 27 5.39 6.40 3.91
N ARG A 28 4.11 6.57 3.57
CA ARG A 28 3.00 5.86 4.18
C ARG A 28 2.13 5.25 3.08
N LEU A 29 2.10 3.92 3.03
CA LEU A 29 1.24 3.14 2.16
C LEU A 29 0.00 2.68 2.91
N THR A 30 -1.17 2.94 2.33
CA THR A 30 -2.49 2.53 2.80
C THR A 30 -3.21 1.78 1.67
N ASP A 31 -4.41 1.26 1.95
CA ASP A 31 -5.27 0.70 0.89
C ASP A 31 -5.74 1.75 -0.13
N GLU A 32 -5.72 3.04 0.23
CA GLU A 32 -6.05 4.13 -0.69
C GLU A 32 -4.87 4.45 -1.61
N GLY A 33 -3.64 4.47 -1.08
CA GLY A 33 -2.44 4.77 -1.86
C GLY A 33 -1.22 5.15 -1.03
N LEU A 34 -0.20 5.64 -1.74
CA LEU A 34 1.10 6.05 -1.23
C LEU A 34 1.15 7.57 -1.03
N THR A 35 1.53 7.96 0.18
CA THR A 35 1.76 9.36 0.55
C THR A 35 3.17 9.56 1.09
N PHE A 36 3.73 10.75 0.88
CA PHE A 36 4.99 11.16 1.50
C PHE A 36 4.80 12.35 2.42
N ILE A 37 5.35 12.25 3.62
CA ILE A 37 5.34 13.29 4.65
C ILE A 37 6.80 13.74 4.80
N GLY A 38 7.10 14.95 4.32
CA GLY A 38 8.42 15.55 4.49
C GLY A 38 8.57 16.17 5.88
N ILE A 39 9.78 16.60 6.19
CA ILE A 39 10.08 17.39 7.38
C ILE A 39 10.60 18.76 6.92
N ASP A 40 10.14 19.83 7.58
CA ASP A 40 10.62 21.19 7.32
C ASP A 40 11.98 21.46 7.99
N LYS A 41 12.46 22.70 7.90
CA LYS A 41 13.75 23.11 8.46
C LYS A 41 13.78 23.07 9.99
N ASP A 42 12.61 23.16 10.62
CA ASP A 42 12.45 23.22 12.07
C ASP A 42 12.15 21.83 12.67
N GLY A 43 12.12 20.79 11.82
CA GLY A 43 11.87 19.40 12.25
C GLY A 43 10.39 19.02 12.28
N SER A 44 9.48 19.89 11.82
CA SER A 44 8.05 19.64 11.86
C SER A 44 7.56 18.90 10.60
N PRO A 45 6.57 17.98 10.72
CA PRO A 45 6.00 17.30 9.56
C PRO A 45 5.27 18.26 8.61
N LEU A 46 5.60 18.17 7.33
CA LEU A 46 4.86 18.85 6.26
C LEU A 46 3.53 18.12 5.98
N PRO A 47 2.56 18.79 5.33
CA PRO A 47 1.34 18.13 4.88
C PRO A 47 1.62 16.89 4.01
N PRO A 48 0.83 15.81 4.13
CA PRO A 48 0.99 14.62 3.30
C PRO A 48 0.83 14.94 1.83
N ARG A 49 1.81 14.53 1.01
CA ARG A 49 1.76 14.65 -0.44
C ARG A 49 1.38 13.31 -1.05
N TRP A 50 0.32 13.31 -1.85
CA TRP A 50 -0.07 12.15 -2.64
C TRP A 50 0.98 11.84 -3.72
N ILE A 51 1.32 10.57 -3.88
CA ILE A 51 2.22 10.11 -4.95
C ILE A 51 1.42 9.31 -5.97
N CYS A 52 0.80 8.22 -5.53
CA CYS A 52 0.06 7.31 -6.41
C CYS A 52 -0.89 6.40 -5.62
N SER A 53 -1.76 5.70 -6.35
CA SER A 53 -2.54 4.56 -5.82
C SER A 53 -1.61 3.41 -5.37
N PRO A 54 -2.11 2.39 -4.64
CA PRO A 54 -1.27 1.32 -4.10
C PRO A 54 -0.60 0.55 -5.23
N LEU A 55 0.72 0.34 -5.10
CA LEU A 55 1.50 -0.46 -6.03
C LEU A 55 1.63 -1.89 -5.50
N TYR A 56 1.36 -2.86 -6.35
CA TYR A 56 1.47 -4.28 -6.03
C TYR A 56 2.59 -4.89 -6.86
N VAL A 57 3.62 -5.40 -6.19
CA VAL A 57 4.63 -6.22 -6.85
C VAL A 57 4.03 -7.60 -7.06
N VAL A 58 3.68 -7.91 -8.30
CA VAL A 58 3.20 -9.22 -8.70
C VAL A 58 4.34 -9.94 -9.41
N ALA A 59 4.86 -10.99 -8.80
CA ALA A 59 5.83 -11.86 -9.46
C ALA A 59 5.14 -12.56 -10.64
N LYS A 60 5.61 -12.28 -11.85
CA LYS A 60 5.20 -13.02 -13.06
C LYS A 60 6.27 -14.06 -13.37
N THR A 61 5.85 -15.30 -13.57
CA THR A 61 6.75 -16.35 -14.09
C THR A 61 6.82 -16.25 -15.60
N ARG A 62 8.02 -16.37 -16.16
CA ARG A 62 8.19 -16.48 -17.62
C ARG A 62 7.85 -17.91 -18.07
N ASP A 63 7.27 -18.03 -19.25
CA ASP A 63 7.30 -19.29 -20.01
C ASP A 63 8.44 -19.22 -21.05
N ALA A 64 8.77 -20.34 -21.69
CA ALA A 64 9.91 -20.42 -22.61
C ALA A 64 9.74 -19.62 -23.91
N GLN A 65 8.57 -19.02 -24.16
CA GLN A 65 8.23 -18.32 -25.40
C GLN A 65 7.92 -16.83 -25.21
N SER A 66 7.72 -16.38 -23.97
CA SER A 66 7.49 -14.97 -23.63
C SER A 66 8.82 -14.26 -23.40
N GLY A 67 9.43 -13.87 -24.51
CA GLY A 67 10.57 -12.96 -24.51
C GLY A 67 10.14 -11.54 -24.17
N GLU A 68 10.45 -11.07 -22.96
CA GLU A 68 10.85 -9.67 -22.71
C GLU A 68 12.35 -9.58 -22.47
#